data_AF-A0A2Z3QZD2-F1
#
_entry.id   AF-A0A2Z3QZD2-F1
#
_cell.length_a   1.000
_cell.length_b   1.000
_cell.length_c   1.000
_cell.angle_alpha   90.00
_cell.angle_beta   90.00
_cell.angle_gamma   90.00
#
_symmetry.space_group_name_H-M   'P 1'
#
loop_
_entity.id
_entity.type
_entity.pdbx_description
1 polymer ?
#
loop_
_entity_poly.entity_id
_entity_poly.type
_entity_poly.pdbx_seq_one_letter_code
_entity_poly.pdbx_strand_id
1 'polypeptide(L)'
;MAPMNIYVAAWGVLGPGLPDAQVARAILTGERAYRDDAVRVPLAEGLSANEARRCPISARYALDVGWQALRAAGWDPAGVATVLSSASGDLEIADKNCRALAQPPIALSPILFHNSVHNAAGGYWGIATGSRAPTTSLSAYDDSFAAGLLEALTTVGPGRACLLIAYDLPPPAAFAAVRRISAPFAVALALTAEQPPGWRAKLSWEWGCGDPATDVPMPDAALEALRAGNPAARSLPLLRALALRQTGILSWPDTAGGALRVVVSFGQ
;
A
#
# COMPACT_ATOMS: atom_id res chain seq x y z
N MET A 1 -7.50 16.47 -23.46
CA MET A 1 -7.74 15.03 -23.21
C MET A 1 -8.88 14.95 -22.20
N ALA A 2 -9.98 14.25 -22.48
CA ALA A 2 -11.08 14.14 -21.51
C ALA A 2 -10.55 13.46 -20.22
N PRO A 3 -11.01 13.87 -19.02
CA PRO A 3 -10.60 13.24 -17.78
C PRO A 3 -10.99 11.75 -17.84
N MET A 4 -10.00 10.87 -17.69
CA MET A 4 -10.22 9.44 -17.73
C MET A 4 -10.87 8.99 -16.42
N ASN A 5 -11.94 8.22 -16.53
CA ASN A 5 -12.58 7.63 -15.36
C ASN A 5 -11.71 6.48 -14.85
N ILE A 6 -11.37 6.49 -13.57
CA ILE A 6 -10.63 5.41 -12.92
C ILE A 6 -11.55 4.77 -11.90
N TYR A 7 -11.59 3.45 -11.83
CA TYR A 7 -12.46 2.70 -10.92
C TYR A 7 -11.63 1.86 -9.97
N VAL A 8 -12.10 1.75 -8.72
CA VAL A 8 -11.56 0.79 -7.74
C VAL A 8 -12.33 -0.52 -7.88
N ALA A 9 -11.72 -1.53 -8.50
CA ALA A 9 -12.33 -2.84 -8.68
C ALA A 9 -12.40 -3.62 -7.36
N ALA A 10 -11.32 -3.57 -6.57
CA ALA A 10 -11.21 -4.20 -5.27
C ALA A 10 -10.05 -3.59 -4.46
N TRP A 11 -9.95 -3.99 -3.20
CA TRP A 11 -8.86 -3.62 -2.32
C TRP A 11 -8.54 -4.76 -1.35
N GLY A 12 -7.31 -4.76 -0.83
CA GLY A 12 -6.80 -5.65 0.20
C GLY A 12 -6.15 -4.84 1.30
N VAL A 13 -6.13 -5.37 2.52
CA VAL A 13 -5.51 -4.69 3.66
C VAL A 13 -4.95 -5.70 4.65
N LEU A 14 -3.87 -5.32 5.31
CA LEU A 14 -3.31 -6.05 6.43
C LEU A 14 -2.73 -5.06 7.44
N GLY A 15 -3.26 -5.07 8.65
CA GLY A 15 -2.78 -4.26 9.79
C GLY A 15 -3.39 -4.73 11.10
N PRO A 16 -3.14 -4.03 12.22
CA PRO A 16 -3.68 -4.41 13.52
C PRO A 16 -5.20 -4.45 13.48
N GLY A 17 -5.81 -5.56 13.92
CA GLY A 17 -7.27 -5.78 13.83
C GLY A 17 -7.88 -5.82 12.41
N LEU A 18 -7.07 -5.65 11.35
CA LEU A 18 -7.49 -5.53 9.95
C LEU A 18 -6.80 -6.62 9.11
N PRO A 19 -7.22 -7.89 9.21
CA PRO A 19 -6.55 -9.02 8.56
C PRO A 19 -6.83 -9.13 7.05
N ASP A 20 -7.97 -8.58 6.61
CA ASP A 20 -8.46 -8.60 5.23
C ASP A 20 -9.53 -7.52 4.99
N ALA A 21 -9.92 -7.34 3.72
CA ALA A 21 -10.92 -6.36 3.31
C ALA A 21 -12.34 -6.63 3.87
N GLN A 22 -12.71 -7.88 4.15
CA GLN A 22 -14.03 -8.21 4.68
C GLN A 22 -14.17 -7.73 6.12
N VAL A 23 -13.20 -8.08 6.98
CA VAL A 23 -13.17 -7.63 8.37
C VAL A 23 -13.00 -6.12 8.45
N ALA A 24 -12.09 -5.56 7.63
CA ALA A 24 -11.88 -4.13 7.59
C ALA A 24 -13.15 -3.37 7.18
N ARG A 25 -13.93 -3.87 6.21
CA ARG A 25 -15.21 -3.25 5.84
C ARG A 25 -16.17 -3.19 7.03
N ALA A 26 -16.38 -4.30 7.74
CA ALA A 26 -17.28 -4.34 8.91
C ALA A 26 -16.84 -3.36 10.01
N ILE A 27 -15.52 -3.18 10.19
CA ILE A 27 -14.99 -2.21 11.15
C ILE A 27 -15.21 -0.77 10.67
N LEU A 28 -14.88 -0.50 9.40
CA LEU A 28 -14.95 0.84 8.81
C LEU A 28 -16.40 1.33 8.62
N THR A 29 -17.37 0.43 8.50
CA THR A 29 -18.80 0.75 8.49
C THR A 29 -19.43 0.85 9.88
N GLY A 30 -18.69 0.50 10.94
CA GLY A 30 -19.18 0.50 12.32
C GLY A 30 -20.01 -0.72 12.71
N GLU A 31 -20.14 -1.72 11.84
CA GLU A 31 -20.79 -3.00 12.15
C GLU A 31 -20.02 -3.79 13.23
N ARG A 32 -18.70 -3.59 13.29
CA ARG A 32 -17.81 -4.18 14.29
C ARG A 32 -16.93 -3.10 14.93
N ALA A 33 -16.75 -3.15 16.25
CA ALA A 33 -15.81 -2.27 16.92
C ALA A 33 -14.36 -2.61 16.54
N TYR A 34 -13.55 -1.58 16.29
CA TYR A 34 -12.11 -1.75 16.07
C TYR A 34 -11.40 -2.19 17.36
N ARG A 35 -10.43 -3.09 17.22
CA ARG A 35 -9.51 -3.50 18.29
C ARG A 35 -8.11 -3.56 17.71
N ASP A 36 -7.16 -2.97 18.42
CA ASP A 36 -5.75 -3.10 18.11
C ASP A 36 -5.29 -4.52 18.50
N ASP A 37 -5.30 -5.42 17.52
CA ASP A 37 -4.94 -6.82 17.66
C ASP A 37 -3.62 -7.13 16.92
N ALA A 38 -2.91 -8.16 17.38
CA ALA A 38 -1.67 -8.60 16.75
C ALA A 38 -1.85 -8.92 15.25
N VAL A 39 -0.92 -8.45 14.43
CA VAL A 39 -0.91 -8.73 12.99
C VAL A 39 -0.28 -10.09 12.74
N ARG A 40 -0.98 -10.95 12.00
CA ARG A 40 -0.42 -12.24 11.56
C ARG A 40 0.79 -12.00 10.67
N VAL A 41 1.80 -12.87 10.77
CA VAL A 41 2.92 -12.88 9.83
C VAL A 41 2.42 -13.45 8.49
N PRO A 42 2.51 -12.72 7.37
CA PRO A 42 2.01 -13.22 6.10
C PRO A 42 2.87 -14.34 5.54
N LEU A 43 2.22 -15.23 4.81
CA LEU A 43 2.90 -16.26 4.01
C LEU A 43 3.47 -15.63 2.75
N ALA A 44 4.54 -16.20 2.22
CA ALA A 44 5.11 -15.78 0.94
C ALA A 44 4.41 -16.53 -0.21
N GLU A 45 3.11 -16.33 -0.32
CA GLU A 45 2.25 -17.06 -1.25
C GLU A 45 2.66 -16.84 -2.72
N GLY A 46 2.68 -17.92 -3.50
CA GLY A 46 3.11 -17.93 -4.90
C GLY A 46 4.61 -18.17 -5.10
N LEU A 47 5.43 -18.10 -4.04
CA LEU A 47 6.86 -18.39 -4.13
C LEU A 47 7.18 -19.87 -3.90
N SER A 48 8.23 -20.36 -4.56
CA SER A 48 8.82 -21.67 -4.22
C SER A 48 9.37 -21.65 -2.78
N ALA A 49 9.59 -22.84 -2.19
CA ALA A 49 10.14 -22.94 -0.84
C ALA A 49 11.50 -22.21 -0.68
N ASN A 50 12.34 -22.20 -1.73
CA ASN A 50 13.62 -21.52 -1.70
C ASN A 50 13.48 -19.99 -1.74
N GLU A 51 12.59 -19.48 -2.59
CA GLU A 51 12.30 -18.05 -2.68
C GLU A 51 11.59 -17.54 -1.42
N ALA A 52 10.63 -18.30 -0.89
CA ALA A 52 9.91 -17.97 0.34
C ALA A 52 10.85 -17.80 1.54
N ARG A 53 11.91 -18.63 1.64
CA ARG A 53 12.94 -18.51 2.69
C ARG A 53 13.78 -17.22 2.57
N ARG A 54 13.92 -16.68 1.36
CA ARG A 54 14.70 -15.45 1.08
C ARG A 54 13.83 -14.20 1.07
N CYS A 55 12.52 -14.35 0.91
CA CYS A 55 11.56 -13.26 0.84
C CYS A 55 11.49 -12.48 2.16
N PRO A 56 11.84 -11.18 2.16
CA PRO A 56 11.79 -10.35 3.35
C PRO A 56 10.36 -10.14 3.84
N ILE A 57 10.21 -9.83 5.12
CA ILE A 57 8.89 -9.69 5.74
C ILE A 57 8.06 -8.58 5.08
N SER A 58 8.69 -7.46 4.70
CA SER A 58 8.06 -6.37 3.96
C SER A 58 7.44 -6.81 2.64
N ALA A 59 8.17 -7.62 1.85
CA ALA A 59 7.67 -8.19 0.60
C ALA A 59 6.53 -9.18 0.83
N ARG A 60 6.52 -9.92 1.96
CA ARG A 60 5.39 -10.80 2.31
C ARG A 60 4.11 -10.01 2.60
N TYR A 61 4.21 -8.86 3.26
CA TYR A 61 3.07 -7.94 3.45
C TYR A 61 2.54 -7.45 2.10
N ALA A 62 3.43 -7.03 1.19
CA ALA A 62 3.06 -6.60 -0.15
C ALA A 62 2.35 -7.70 -0.95
N LEU A 63 2.91 -8.93 -0.96
CA LEU A 63 2.32 -10.11 -1.59
C LEU A 63 0.91 -10.41 -1.05
N ASP A 64 0.75 -10.38 0.27
CA ASP A 64 -0.52 -10.74 0.92
C ASP A 64 -1.65 -9.81 0.51
N VAL A 65 -1.48 -8.50 0.67
CA VAL A 65 -2.53 -7.52 0.31
C VAL A 65 -2.74 -7.44 -1.20
N GLY A 66 -1.69 -7.63 -2.00
CA GLY A 66 -1.80 -7.71 -3.45
C GLY A 66 -2.64 -8.90 -3.90
N TRP A 67 -2.41 -10.09 -3.32
CA TRP A 67 -3.24 -11.27 -3.58
C TRP A 67 -4.68 -11.09 -3.12
N GLN A 68 -4.92 -10.49 -1.95
CA GLN A 68 -6.27 -10.16 -1.50
C GLN A 68 -7.01 -9.30 -2.52
N ALA A 69 -6.38 -8.22 -3.00
CA ALA A 69 -6.99 -7.30 -3.96
C ALA A 69 -7.25 -7.96 -5.33
N LEU A 70 -6.28 -8.69 -5.88
CA LEU A 70 -6.46 -9.36 -7.17
C LEU A 70 -7.53 -10.45 -7.14
N ARG A 71 -7.59 -11.25 -6.07
CA ARG A 71 -8.64 -12.27 -5.90
C ARG A 71 -10.02 -11.64 -5.79
N ALA A 72 -10.15 -10.57 -5.01
CA ALA A 72 -11.40 -9.84 -4.88
C ALA A 72 -11.82 -9.14 -6.18
N ALA A 73 -10.88 -8.76 -7.04
CA ALA A 73 -11.14 -8.22 -8.37
C ALA A 73 -11.43 -9.31 -9.42
N GLY A 74 -11.03 -10.56 -9.17
CA GLY A 74 -11.08 -11.65 -10.15
C GLY A 74 -10.08 -11.45 -11.30
N TRP A 75 -8.94 -10.81 -11.04
CA TRP A 75 -7.95 -10.46 -12.07
C TRP A 75 -6.80 -11.46 -12.12
N ASP A 76 -6.32 -11.73 -13.33
CA ASP A 76 -5.06 -12.43 -13.56
C ASP A 76 -3.88 -11.47 -13.30
N PRO A 77 -2.98 -11.78 -12.35
CA PRO A 77 -1.80 -10.97 -12.08
C PRO A 77 -0.92 -10.68 -13.31
N ALA A 78 -0.88 -11.57 -14.30
CA ALA A 78 0.02 -11.47 -15.44
C ALA A 78 -0.21 -10.21 -16.31
N GLY A 79 -1.45 -9.71 -16.32
CA GLY A 79 -1.86 -8.54 -17.12
C GLY A 79 -1.90 -7.22 -16.36
N VAL A 80 -1.53 -7.19 -15.07
CA VAL A 80 -1.75 -6.02 -14.20
C VAL A 80 -0.42 -5.32 -13.91
N ALA A 81 -0.30 -4.06 -14.35
CA ALA A 81 0.83 -3.22 -13.96
C ALA A 81 0.83 -3.01 -12.45
N THR A 82 1.99 -2.87 -11.82
CA THR A 82 2.07 -2.75 -10.35
C THR A 82 2.84 -1.51 -9.95
N VAL A 83 2.33 -0.80 -8.95
CA VAL A 83 3.03 0.31 -8.28
C VAL A 83 3.22 -0.09 -6.82
N LEU A 84 4.46 -0.28 -6.41
CA LEU A 84 4.81 -0.52 -5.01
C LEU A 84 5.28 0.78 -4.36
N SER A 85 4.74 1.09 -3.19
CA SER A 85 5.10 2.27 -2.43
C SER A 85 5.43 1.92 -0.99
N SER A 86 6.55 2.44 -0.49
CA SER A 86 6.95 2.33 0.90
C SER A 86 7.80 3.53 1.28
N ALA A 87 7.55 4.13 2.44
CA ALA A 87 8.32 5.26 2.95
C ALA A 87 9.79 4.92 3.19
N SER A 88 10.08 3.71 3.66
CA SER A 88 11.43 3.38 4.10
C SER A 88 11.97 2.05 3.55
N GLY A 89 11.18 1.32 2.76
CA GLY A 89 11.58 -0.01 2.29
C GLY A 89 11.79 -0.98 3.46
N ASP A 90 12.82 -1.82 3.37
CA ASP A 90 13.12 -2.81 4.41
C ASP A 90 14.25 -2.33 5.36
N LEU A 91 13.86 -1.63 6.43
CA LEU A 91 14.81 -1.12 7.43
C LEU A 91 15.45 -2.22 8.30
N GLU A 92 14.83 -3.40 8.40
CA GLU A 92 15.41 -4.56 9.10
C GLU A 92 16.63 -5.10 8.33
N ILE A 93 16.55 -5.17 7.01
CA ILE A 93 17.69 -5.51 6.15
C ILE A 93 18.76 -4.42 6.22
N ALA A 94 18.36 -3.14 6.18
CA ALA A 94 19.30 -2.03 6.32
C ALA A 94 20.09 -2.11 7.64
N ASP A 95 19.42 -2.33 8.78
CA ASP A 95 20.06 -2.47 10.10
C ASP A 95 21.06 -3.63 10.11
N LYS A 96 20.67 -4.80 9.60
CA LYS A 96 21.55 -5.98 9.54
C LYS A 96 22.81 -5.71 8.71
N ASN A 97 22.66 -5.08 7.55
CA ASN A 97 23.80 -4.73 6.70
C ASN A 97 24.72 -3.70 7.38
N CYS A 98 24.15 -2.65 8.00
CA CYS A 98 24.92 -1.65 8.73
C CYS A 98 25.70 -2.26 9.91
N ARG A 99 25.08 -3.16 10.68
CA ARG A 99 25.76 -3.87 11.79
C ARG A 99 26.90 -4.75 11.29
N ALA A 100 26.70 -5.47 10.19
CA ALA A 100 27.74 -6.30 9.58
C ALA A 100 28.92 -5.46 9.07
N LEU A 101 28.68 -4.24 8.58
CA LEU A 101 29.73 -3.29 8.18
C LEU A 101 30.48 -2.70 9.38
N ALA A 102 29.82 -2.57 10.53
CA ALA A 102 30.40 -1.99 11.74
C ALA A 102 31.25 -2.99 12.56
N GLN A 103 31.30 -4.27 12.18
CA GLN A 103 32.00 -5.32 12.92
C GLN A 103 33.08 -6.00 12.07
N PRO A 104 34.36 -5.97 12.46
CA PRO A 104 35.40 -6.74 11.80
C PRO A 104 35.39 -8.23 12.24
N PRO A 105 35.66 -9.19 11.33
CA PRO A 105 35.83 -8.99 9.90
C PRO A 105 34.49 -8.67 9.22
N ILE A 106 34.50 -7.75 8.26
CA ILE A 106 33.29 -7.39 7.51
C ILE A 106 32.80 -8.62 6.74
N ALA A 107 31.56 -9.04 7.03
CA ALA A 107 30.93 -10.19 6.40
C ALA A 107 29.48 -9.84 5.98
N LEU A 108 29.32 -9.37 4.74
CA LEU A 108 28.00 -9.10 4.18
C LEU A 108 27.35 -10.37 3.63
N SER A 109 26.09 -10.58 3.97
CA SER A 109 25.28 -11.65 3.38
C SER A 109 24.83 -11.26 1.96
N PRO A 110 25.15 -12.05 0.92
CA PRO A 110 24.66 -11.78 -0.44
C PRO A 110 23.13 -11.74 -0.53
N ILE A 111 22.44 -12.53 0.29
CA ILE A 111 20.96 -12.56 0.32
C ILE A 111 20.41 -11.25 0.90
N LEU A 112 20.99 -10.77 2.02
CA LEU A 112 20.56 -9.51 2.62
C LEU A 112 20.86 -8.32 1.71
N PHE A 113 22.02 -8.34 1.05
CA PHE A 113 22.37 -7.29 0.08
C PHE A 113 21.43 -7.30 -1.14
N HIS A 114 21.09 -8.46 -1.69
CA HIS A 114 20.12 -8.55 -2.79
C HIS A 114 18.75 -7.99 -2.42
N ASN A 115 18.32 -8.20 -1.18
CA ASN A 115 17.04 -7.70 -0.70
C ASN A 115 17.09 -6.25 -0.17
N SER A 116 18.24 -5.55 -0.20
CA SER A 116 18.35 -4.19 0.35
C SER A 116 17.86 -3.10 -0.58
N VAL A 117 17.61 -3.42 -1.86
CA VAL A 117 17.06 -2.48 -2.83
C VAL A 117 15.56 -2.27 -2.59
N HIS A 118 15.09 -1.03 -2.77
CA HIS A 118 13.69 -0.66 -2.49
C HIS A 118 12.68 -1.47 -3.33
N ASN A 119 13.06 -1.81 -4.56
CA ASN A 119 12.22 -2.59 -5.47
C ASN A 119 12.21 -4.11 -5.20
N ALA A 120 12.85 -4.60 -4.12
CA ALA A 120 12.88 -6.03 -3.79
C ALA A 120 11.47 -6.63 -3.71
N ALA A 121 10.52 -5.94 -3.08
CA ALA A 121 9.12 -6.39 -3.01
C ALA A 121 8.47 -6.52 -4.40
N GLY A 122 8.80 -5.63 -5.34
CA GLY A 122 8.35 -5.72 -6.73
C GLY A 122 8.95 -6.91 -7.46
N GLY A 123 10.21 -7.23 -7.18
CA GLY A 123 10.87 -8.45 -7.67
C GLY A 123 10.16 -9.72 -7.19
N TYR A 124 9.91 -9.84 -5.88
CA TYR A 124 9.18 -10.98 -5.33
C TYR A 124 7.73 -11.07 -5.82
N TRP A 125 7.06 -9.92 -6.04
CA TRP A 125 5.76 -9.88 -6.68
C TRP A 125 5.78 -10.50 -8.07
N GLY A 126 6.73 -10.08 -8.93
CA GLY A 126 6.89 -10.64 -10.27
C GLY A 126 7.19 -12.14 -10.26
N ILE A 127 8.04 -12.61 -9.32
CA ILE A 127 8.35 -14.04 -9.16
C ILE A 127 7.10 -14.81 -8.72
N ALA A 128 6.40 -14.36 -7.69
CA ALA A 128 5.25 -15.05 -7.11
C ALA A 128 4.06 -15.15 -8.08
N THR A 129 3.91 -14.15 -8.94
CA THR A 129 2.78 -14.03 -9.87
C THR A 129 3.10 -14.50 -11.28
N GLY A 130 4.39 -14.65 -11.62
CA GLY A 130 4.84 -14.84 -12.99
C GLY A 130 4.61 -13.62 -13.90
N SER A 131 4.20 -12.48 -13.34
CA SER A 131 3.84 -11.29 -14.12
C SER A 131 5.06 -10.68 -14.80
N ARG A 132 4.85 -10.26 -16.05
CA ARG A 132 5.84 -9.52 -16.86
C ARG A 132 5.39 -8.08 -17.11
N ALA A 133 4.28 -7.65 -16.49
CA ALA A 133 3.77 -6.30 -16.61
C ALA A 133 4.74 -5.29 -15.94
N PRO A 134 4.69 -4.01 -16.36
CA PRO A 134 5.52 -2.97 -15.74
C PRO A 134 5.31 -2.89 -14.23
N THR A 135 6.42 -2.77 -13.49
CA THR A 135 6.42 -2.61 -12.04
C THR A 135 7.24 -1.39 -11.65
N THR A 136 6.61 -0.44 -10.97
CA THR A 136 7.26 0.75 -10.40
C THR A 136 7.44 0.55 -8.89
N SER A 137 8.56 1.02 -8.32
CA SER A 137 8.75 1.10 -6.87
C SER A 137 9.19 2.51 -6.50
N LEU A 138 8.51 3.13 -5.54
CA LEU A 138 8.76 4.52 -5.15
C LEU A 138 8.72 4.75 -3.64
N SER A 139 9.35 5.84 -3.22
CA SER A 139 9.29 6.36 -1.86
C SER A 139 9.17 7.88 -1.91
N ALA A 140 8.30 8.42 -1.06
CA ALA A 140 8.12 9.83 -0.82
C ALA A 140 7.95 10.10 0.70
N TYR A 141 8.71 9.39 1.53
CA TYR A 141 8.62 9.50 3.00
C TYR A 141 7.17 9.29 3.50
N ASP A 142 6.63 10.17 4.34
CA ASP A 142 5.25 10.06 4.83
C ASP A 142 4.19 10.26 3.74
N ASP A 143 4.56 10.85 2.59
CA ASP A 143 3.71 11.03 1.41
C ASP A 143 3.74 9.83 0.45
N SER A 144 4.46 8.76 0.79
CA SER A 144 4.58 7.56 -0.05
C SER A 144 3.24 7.00 -0.52
N PHE A 145 2.23 6.92 0.35
CA PHE A 145 0.92 6.44 -0.08
C PHE A 145 0.30 7.36 -1.16
N ALA A 146 0.34 8.68 -0.96
CA ALA A 146 -0.23 9.65 -1.90
C ALA A 146 0.54 9.66 -3.23
N ALA A 147 1.87 9.64 -3.19
CA ALA A 147 2.71 9.52 -4.38
C ALA A 147 2.46 8.21 -5.14
N GLY A 148 2.31 7.10 -4.40
CA GLY A 148 1.94 5.79 -4.95
C GLY A 148 0.57 5.79 -5.61
N LEU A 149 -0.41 6.42 -4.96
CA LEU A 149 -1.75 6.57 -5.51
C LEU A 149 -1.74 7.40 -6.80
N LEU A 150 -1.03 8.53 -6.81
CA LEU A 150 -0.89 9.36 -8.01
C LEU A 150 -0.26 8.58 -9.17
N GLU A 151 0.87 7.89 -8.92
CA GLU A 151 1.54 7.05 -9.94
C GLU A 151 0.62 5.92 -10.43
N ALA A 152 -0.16 5.30 -9.56
CA ALA A 152 -1.10 4.25 -9.95
C ALA A 152 -2.24 4.83 -10.81
N LEU A 153 -2.77 6.00 -10.45
CA LEU A 153 -3.82 6.70 -11.20
C LEU A 153 -3.34 7.13 -12.60
N THR A 154 -2.09 7.55 -12.75
CA THR A 154 -1.49 7.89 -14.05
C THR A 154 -1.07 6.66 -14.85
N THR A 155 -0.77 5.54 -14.18
CA THR A 155 -0.48 4.25 -14.83
C THR A 155 -1.72 3.65 -15.48
N VAL A 156 -2.89 3.74 -14.84
CA VAL A 156 -4.15 3.24 -15.41
C VAL A 156 -4.39 3.83 -16.79
N GLY A 157 -4.87 3.02 -17.73
CA GLY A 157 -5.20 3.46 -19.09
C GLY A 157 -6.14 2.47 -19.78
N PRO A 158 -6.60 2.77 -21.01
CA PRO A 158 -7.37 1.81 -21.80
C PRO A 158 -6.63 0.48 -21.96
N GLY A 159 -7.24 -0.64 -21.55
CA GLY A 159 -6.62 -1.96 -21.56
C GLY A 159 -5.45 -2.15 -20.58
N ARG A 160 -5.22 -1.20 -19.66
CA ARG A 160 -4.12 -1.26 -18.68
C ARG A 160 -4.62 -0.99 -17.27
N ALA A 161 -4.87 -2.08 -16.54
CA ALA A 161 -5.16 -2.04 -15.11
C ALA A 161 -3.86 -1.85 -14.30
N CYS A 162 -3.99 -1.32 -13.08
CA CYS A 162 -2.89 -1.09 -12.16
C CYS A 162 -3.23 -1.58 -10.75
N LEU A 163 -2.29 -2.25 -10.11
CA LEU A 163 -2.34 -2.61 -8.70
C LEU A 163 -1.39 -1.70 -7.92
N LEU A 164 -1.95 -0.79 -7.12
CA LEU A 164 -1.17 -0.09 -6.10
C LEU A 164 -0.99 -1.02 -4.91
N ILE A 165 0.23 -1.16 -4.40
CA ILE A 165 0.55 -1.83 -3.13
C ILE A 165 1.37 -0.87 -2.28
N ALA A 166 0.82 -0.41 -1.16
CA ALA A 166 1.55 0.42 -0.19
C ALA A 166 1.78 -0.36 1.09
N TYR A 167 3.00 -0.32 1.64
CA TYR A 167 3.36 -1.05 2.85
C TYR A 167 4.46 -0.36 3.64
N ASP A 168 4.34 -0.40 4.97
CA ASP A 168 5.35 0.13 5.88
C ASP A 168 5.32 -0.67 7.19
N LEU A 169 6.51 -1.02 7.69
CA LEU A 169 6.68 -1.85 8.89
C LEU A 169 7.47 -1.09 9.96
N PRO A 170 7.26 -1.40 11.26
CA PRO A 170 8.03 -0.81 12.34
C PRO A 170 9.54 -1.02 12.14
N PRO A 171 10.34 0.04 12.26
CA PRO A 171 11.78 -0.08 12.12
C PRO A 171 12.43 -0.78 13.31
N PRO A 172 13.64 -1.33 13.12
CA PRO A 172 14.50 -1.75 14.22
C PRO A 172 14.79 -0.57 15.17
N ALA A 173 15.12 -0.89 16.43
CA ALA A 173 15.35 0.10 17.48
C ALA A 173 16.35 1.20 17.11
N ALA A 174 17.38 0.88 16.33
CA ALA A 174 18.39 1.85 15.87
C ALA A 174 17.80 2.95 14.98
N PHE A 175 16.79 2.63 14.16
CA PHE A 175 16.11 3.58 13.29
C PHE A 175 14.89 4.23 13.95
N ALA A 176 14.29 3.59 14.94
CA ALA A 176 13.07 4.05 15.61
C ALA A 176 13.17 5.47 16.21
N ALA A 177 14.39 5.94 16.54
CA ALA A 177 14.63 7.27 17.07
C ALA A 177 14.47 8.40 16.02
N VAL A 178 14.68 8.09 14.73
CA VAL A 178 14.64 9.08 13.63
C VAL A 178 13.53 8.80 12.62
N ARG A 179 13.03 7.58 12.59
CA ARG A 179 11.90 7.14 11.76
C ARG A 179 10.95 6.35 12.64
N ARG A 180 9.76 6.86 12.91
CA ARG A 180 8.77 6.14 13.72
C ARG A 180 7.67 5.59 12.81
N ILE A 181 7.47 4.27 12.87
CA ILE A 181 6.30 3.60 12.32
C ILE A 181 5.74 2.74 13.46
N SER A 182 4.49 3.02 13.87
CA SER A 182 3.95 2.53 15.14
C SER A 182 3.46 1.08 15.07
N ALA A 183 3.00 0.64 13.90
CA ALA A 183 2.51 -0.70 13.66
C ALA A 183 2.69 -1.08 12.19
N PRO A 184 2.78 -2.38 11.84
CA PRO A 184 2.88 -2.79 10.44
C PRO A 184 1.54 -2.60 9.75
N PHE A 185 1.55 -2.03 8.56
CA PHE A 185 0.36 -1.83 7.75
C PHE A 185 0.69 -1.99 6.27
N ALA A 186 -0.20 -2.65 5.54
CA ALA A 186 -0.16 -2.74 4.11
C ALA A 186 -1.58 -2.63 3.52
N VAL A 187 -1.67 -2.08 2.32
CA VAL A 187 -2.91 -1.93 1.55
C VAL A 187 -2.62 -2.16 0.09
N ALA A 188 -3.59 -2.72 -0.63
CA ALA A 188 -3.57 -2.75 -2.08
C ALA A 188 -4.88 -2.23 -2.67
N LEU A 189 -4.79 -1.53 -3.80
CA LEU A 189 -5.93 -1.05 -4.59
C LEU A 189 -5.82 -1.57 -6.02
N ALA A 190 -6.82 -2.31 -6.49
CA ALA A 190 -6.96 -2.75 -7.86
C ALA A 190 -7.71 -1.67 -8.67
N LEU A 191 -7.01 -1.00 -9.59
CA LEU A 191 -7.49 0.16 -10.33
C LEU A 191 -7.59 -0.12 -11.83
N THR A 192 -8.64 0.38 -12.49
CA THR A 192 -8.85 0.18 -13.93
C THR A 192 -9.57 1.39 -14.56
N ALA A 193 -9.37 1.60 -15.87
CA ALA A 193 -10.11 2.59 -16.65
C ALA A 193 -11.48 2.07 -17.13
N GLU A 194 -11.63 0.74 -17.17
CA GLU A 194 -12.85 0.08 -17.60
C GLU A 194 -13.79 -0.09 -16.42
N GLN A 195 -15.07 0.25 -16.60
CA GLN A 195 -16.05 0.12 -15.53
C GLN A 195 -16.20 -1.35 -15.14
N PRO A 196 -15.82 -1.74 -13.91
CA PRO A 196 -15.94 -3.13 -13.49
C PRO A 196 -17.42 -3.51 -13.26
N PRO A 197 -17.75 -4.81 -13.29
CA PRO A 197 -19.10 -5.27 -13.00
C PRO A 197 -19.58 -4.87 -11.59
N GLY A 198 -20.82 -4.38 -11.51
CA GLY A 198 -21.48 -3.97 -10.27
C GLY A 198 -21.13 -2.55 -9.81
N TRP A 199 -21.71 -2.13 -8.68
CA TRP A 199 -21.41 -0.82 -8.10
C TRP A 199 -20.00 -0.80 -7.50
N ARG A 200 -19.10 -0.03 -8.11
CA ARG A 200 -17.73 0.23 -7.67
C ARG A 200 -17.44 1.72 -7.69
N ALA A 201 -16.51 2.14 -6.83
CA ALA A 201 -16.15 3.54 -6.71
C ALA A 201 -15.42 4.02 -7.96
N LYS A 202 -15.78 5.19 -8.44
CA LYS A 202 -15.05 5.97 -9.43
C LYS A 202 -14.20 7.02 -8.71
N LEU A 203 -12.94 7.09 -9.08
CA LEU A 203 -11.97 8.09 -8.66
C LEU A 203 -11.76 9.09 -9.79
N SER A 204 -11.88 10.37 -9.47
CA SER A 204 -11.29 11.45 -10.25
C SER A 204 -10.34 12.22 -9.36
N TRP A 205 -9.25 12.72 -9.92
CA TRP A 205 -8.19 13.33 -9.14
C TRP A 205 -7.70 14.61 -9.78
N GLU A 206 -7.17 15.49 -8.94
CA GLU A 206 -6.47 16.69 -9.35
C GLU A 206 -5.25 16.87 -8.44
N TRP A 207 -4.23 17.49 -9.00
CA TRP A 207 -3.13 18.05 -8.23
C TRP A 207 -3.36 19.55 -8.09
N GLY A 208 -3.57 20.02 -6.88
CA GLY A 208 -3.81 21.43 -6.60
C GLY A 208 -2.64 22.06 -5.86
N CYS A 209 -2.23 23.24 -6.31
CA CYS A 209 -1.48 24.21 -5.50
C CYS A 209 -2.49 25.30 -5.08
N GLY A 210 -2.87 25.34 -3.80
CA GLY A 210 -3.98 26.17 -3.33
C GLY A 210 -4.29 26.00 -1.85
N ASP A 211 -5.53 26.29 -1.44
CA ASP A 211 -5.98 26.29 -0.04
C ASP A 211 -5.46 25.08 0.76
N PRO A 212 -5.05 25.30 2.04
CA PRO A 212 -4.45 24.28 2.86
C PRO A 212 -5.38 23.07 2.96
N ALA A 213 -5.03 22.01 2.23
CA ALA A 213 -5.70 20.74 2.34
C ALA A 213 -5.22 20.05 3.61
N THR A 214 -6.15 19.48 4.37
CA THR A 214 -5.82 18.67 5.54
C THR A 214 -6.07 17.21 5.22
N ASP A 215 -5.23 16.33 5.76
CA ASP A 215 -5.52 14.91 5.78
C ASP A 215 -6.88 14.69 6.43
N VAL A 216 -7.70 13.80 5.85
CA VAL A 216 -8.99 13.44 6.42
C VAL A 216 -8.75 12.49 7.60
N PRO A 217 -9.12 12.86 8.84
CA PRO A 217 -8.89 12.00 10.00
C PRO A 217 -9.90 10.84 10.04
N MET A 218 -9.54 9.79 10.79
CA MET A 218 -10.46 8.72 11.14
C MET A 218 -11.34 9.12 12.34
N PRO A 219 -12.64 8.76 12.34
CA PRO A 219 -13.54 9.08 13.44
C PRO A 219 -13.24 8.26 14.72
N ASP A 220 -12.70 7.05 14.57
CA ASP A 220 -12.24 6.23 15.68
C ASP A 220 -10.81 6.62 16.05
N ALA A 221 -10.55 6.91 17.33
CA ALA A 221 -9.27 7.42 17.79
C ALA A 221 -8.11 6.42 17.62
N ALA A 222 -8.37 5.11 17.72
CA ALA A 222 -7.33 4.10 17.57
C ALA A 222 -7.02 3.85 16.09
N LEU A 223 -8.03 3.91 15.21
CA LEU A 223 -7.80 3.96 13.76
C LEU A 223 -7.06 5.24 13.33
N GLU A 224 -7.33 6.38 13.96
CA GLU A 224 -6.59 7.62 13.69
C GLU A 224 -5.13 7.52 14.13
N ALA A 225 -4.87 6.93 15.30
CA ALA A 225 -3.51 6.67 15.75
C ALA A 225 -2.75 5.75 14.78
N LEU A 226 -3.42 4.74 14.22
CA LEU A 226 -2.84 3.89 13.17
C LEU A 226 -2.57 4.69 11.87
N ARG A 227 -3.54 5.49 11.42
CA ARG A 227 -3.43 6.34 10.21
C ARG A 227 -2.24 7.31 10.30
N ALA A 228 -2.11 8.00 11.43
CA ALA A 228 -1.03 8.96 11.68
C ALA A 228 0.32 8.26 11.97
N GLY A 229 0.29 7.04 12.48
CA GLY A 229 1.47 6.28 12.90
C GLY A 229 2.13 5.44 11.81
N ASN A 230 1.55 5.36 10.61
CA ASN A 230 2.08 4.59 9.49
C ASN A 230 1.72 5.26 8.13
N PRO A 231 2.69 5.54 7.24
CA PRO A 231 2.43 6.21 5.96
C PRO A 231 1.47 5.45 5.04
N ALA A 232 1.60 4.12 4.93
CA ALA A 232 0.66 3.30 4.18
C ALA A 232 -0.76 3.35 4.77
N ALA A 233 -0.88 3.55 6.09
CA ALA A 233 -2.17 3.68 6.77
C ALA A 233 -2.86 5.04 6.52
N ARG A 234 -2.20 6.03 5.90
CA ARG A 234 -2.87 7.23 5.36
C ARG A 234 -3.91 6.92 4.29
N SER A 235 -4.00 5.66 3.84
CA SER A 235 -5.06 5.11 3.00
C SER A 235 -6.40 4.86 3.72
N LEU A 236 -6.42 4.78 5.05
CA LEU A 236 -7.62 4.41 5.82
C LEU A 236 -8.88 5.25 5.52
N PRO A 237 -8.80 6.59 5.35
CA PRO A 237 -9.96 7.39 4.96
C PRO A 237 -10.56 6.99 3.61
N LEU A 238 -9.70 6.62 2.64
CA LEU A 238 -10.14 6.10 1.35
C LEU A 238 -10.82 4.75 1.51
N LEU A 239 -10.22 3.81 2.25
CA LEU A 239 -10.85 2.52 2.53
C LEU A 239 -12.20 2.68 3.23
N ARG A 240 -12.32 3.66 4.13
CA ARG A 240 -13.58 3.98 4.82
C ARG A 240 -14.64 4.50 3.86
N ALA A 241 -14.29 5.44 2.98
CA ALA A 241 -15.20 5.94 1.95
C ALA A 241 -15.66 4.83 1.00
N LEU A 242 -14.75 3.92 0.61
CA LEU A 242 -15.05 2.72 -0.18
C LEU A 242 -15.99 1.76 0.55
N ALA A 243 -15.75 1.52 1.84
CA ALA A 243 -16.56 0.62 2.67
C ALA A 243 -17.99 1.14 2.86
N LEU A 244 -18.16 2.43 3.16
CA LEU A 244 -19.46 3.06 3.35
C LEU A 244 -20.20 3.38 2.05
N ARG A 245 -19.53 3.29 0.90
CA ARG A 245 -20.02 3.84 -0.37
C ARG A 245 -20.35 5.33 -0.28
N GLN A 246 -19.49 6.07 0.41
CA GLN A 246 -19.68 7.49 0.66
C GLN A 246 -18.94 8.31 -0.40
N THR A 247 -19.70 9.06 -1.20
CA THR A 247 -19.15 10.06 -2.12
C THR A 247 -18.53 11.21 -1.31
N GLY A 248 -17.35 11.68 -1.72
CA GLY A 248 -16.67 12.76 -1.03
C GLY A 248 -15.31 13.09 -1.66
N ILE A 249 -14.62 14.07 -1.05
CA ILE A 249 -13.28 14.48 -1.46
C ILE A 249 -12.31 14.11 -0.35
N LEU A 250 -11.24 13.42 -0.72
CA LEU A 250 -10.12 13.09 0.15
C LEU A 250 -8.90 13.86 -0.33
N SER A 251 -8.10 14.37 0.60
CA SER A 251 -6.90 15.12 0.28
C SER A 251 -5.70 14.54 1.02
N TRP A 252 -4.55 14.53 0.35
CA TRP A 252 -3.25 14.27 0.92
C TRP A 252 -2.35 15.47 0.59
N PRO A 253 -2.10 16.39 1.54
CA PRO A 253 -1.16 17.48 1.33
C PRO A 253 0.26 16.95 1.24
N ASP A 254 1.08 17.62 0.43
CA ASP A 254 2.53 17.43 0.39
C ASP A 254 3.26 18.47 1.27
N THR A 255 4.56 18.27 1.44
CA THR A 255 5.40 19.21 2.22
C THR A 255 5.69 20.54 1.50
N ALA A 256 5.37 20.66 0.22
CA ALA A 256 5.65 21.82 -0.62
C ALA A 256 4.43 22.76 -0.79
N GLY A 257 3.30 22.46 -0.14
CA GLY A 257 2.07 23.25 -0.20
C GLY A 257 1.12 22.86 -1.34
N GLY A 258 1.39 21.75 -2.03
CA GLY A 258 0.47 21.08 -2.94
C GLY A 258 -0.39 20.05 -2.20
N ALA A 259 -1.38 19.50 -2.91
CA ALA A 259 -2.14 18.35 -2.42
C ALA A 259 -2.67 17.49 -3.57
N LEU A 260 -2.59 16.17 -3.38
CA LEU A 260 -3.38 15.23 -4.16
C LEU A 260 -4.81 15.26 -3.63
N ARG A 261 -5.77 15.68 -4.46
CA ARG A 261 -7.20 15.63 -4.14
C ARG A 261 -7.85 14.56 -4.98
N VAL A 262 -8.56 13.64 -4.33
CA VAL A 262 -9.29 12.55 -4.98
C VAL A 262 -10.76 12.66 -4.62
N VAL A 263 -11.60 12.83 -5.64
CA VAL A 263 -13.04 12.70 -5.53
C VAL A 263 -13.40 11.23 -5.69
N VAL A 264 -14.01 10.67 -4.66
CA VAL A 264 -14.59 9.33 -4.67
C VAL A 264 -16.07 9.49 -4.96
N SER A 265 -16.57 8.79 -5.98
CA SER A 265 -17.99 8.81 -6.37
C SER A 265 -18.50 7.40 -6.62
N PHE A 266 -19.79 7.19 -6.42
CA PHE A 266 -20.47 5.93 -6.70
C PHE A 266 -21.55 6.19 -7.75
N GLY A 267 -21.68 5.28 -8.73
CA GLY A 267 -22.76 5.36 -9.72
C GLY A 267 -24.13 5.24 -9.05
N GLN A 268 -25.16 5.80 -9.70
CA GLN A 268 -26.56 5.56 -9.37
C GLN A 268 -27.05 4.19 -9.86
#